data_AF-A0A7Y4MEA7-F1
#
_entry.id   AF-A0A7Y4MEA7-F1
#
_cell.length_a   1.000
_cell.length_b   1.000
_cell.length_c   1.000
_cell.angle_alpha   90.00
_cell.angle_beta   90.00
_cell.angle_gamma   90.00
#
_symmetry.space_group_name_H-M   'P 1'
#
loop_
_entity.id
_entity.type
_entity.pdbx_description
1 polymer ?
#
loop_
_entity_poly.entity_id
_entity_poly.type
_entity_poly.pdbx_seq_one_letter_code
_entity_poly.pdbx_strand_id
1 'polypeptide(L)'
;MVSEVRQAVLADQLPLTGARLAAAVQSTGKLLGSAGTLRTVDRVQAELQGLGPLQHLLADPTVTDILVNGPDEVWVDGANGLRRTPVVFHADSEVRSLAVRLISAGGRRLDDGNPCADVRLRTFRVHAVLTPVSNRGTLLSIRIQRHREFTLEELTRSGTLDQEMSEVLRAVVEQRLNFLISGATGTGKTTLLSTLLALSAPTERLITVEDSAELTPRHPHTVPLQCRHGNVEGAGSVDLAELVRQALRMRPDRLIVGECRGAEVRELLSAMNTGHSGAGGTIHSNSAETVPARLTALGSLAGLSQESVTLQAASALDVVVHLVRTVRGRQVAAIGLVELDEAGHLVVRPALVQGIDGCKPAAGWSRLVKLLGHGPDR
;
A
#
# COMPACT_ATOMS: atom_id res chain seq x y z
N MET A 1 25.44 25.14 -14.72
CA MET A 1 23.98 25.31 -14.56
C MET A 1 23.40 24.37 -13.52
N VAL A 2 23.17 23.08 -13.77
CA VAL A 2 22.53 22.24 -12.72
C VAL A 2 23.36 22.14 -11.45
N SER A 3 24.69 22.03 -11.57
CA SER A 3 25.61 22.09 -10.43
C SER A 3 25.57 23.44 -9.68
N GLU A 4 25.37 24.55 -10.39
CA GLU A 4 25.27 25.91 -9.82
C GLU A 4 23.92 26.11 -9.11
N VAL A 5 22.82 25.68 -9.75
CA VAL A 5 21.49 25.69 -9.15
C VAL A 5 21.45 24.78 -7.92
N ARG A 6 22.06 23.59 -8.00
CA ARG A 6 22.20 22.67 -6.86
C ARG A 6 22.96 23.33 -5.70
N GLN A 7 24.09 23.97 -5.95
CA GLN A 7 24.83 24.69 -4.89
C GLN A 7 24.01 25.82 -4.29
N ALA A 8 23.34 26.62 -5.13
CA ALA A 8 22.53 27.75 -4.67
C ALA A 8 21.36 27.31 -3.79
N VAL A 9 20.69 26.21 -4.13
CA VAL A 9 19.52 25.75 -3.38
C VAL A 9 19.88 24.94 -2.13
N LEU A 10 21.02 24.23 -2.14
CA LEU A 10 21.52 23.51 -0.96
C LEU A 10 22.21 24.41 0.08
N ALA A 11 22.63 25.62 -0.29
CA ALA A 11 23.21 26.59 0.64
C ALA A 11 22.18 27.14 1.65
N ASP A 12 20.91 27.14 1.29
CA ASP A 12 19.79 27.51 2.17
C ASP A 12 19.19 26.27 2.84
N GLN A 13 19.16 26.20 4.16
CA GLN A 13 18.51 25.11 4.92
C GLN A 13 16.97 25.10 4.87
N LEU A 14 16.37 25.75 3.88
CA LEU A 14 14.93 25.87 3.70
C LEU A 14 14.38 24.71 2.84
N PRO A 15 13.08 24.35 2.99
CA PRO A 15 12.44 23.32 2.18
C PRO A 15 12.53 23.59 0.67
N LEU A 16 12.89 22.56 -0.09
CA LEU A 16 12.96 22.58 -1.56
C LEU A 16 11.54 22.63 -2.16
N THR A 17 11.16 23.74 -2.80
CA THR A 17 9.89 23.90 -3.53
C THR A 17 10.11 24.18 -5.01
N GLY A 18 9.13 23.84 -5.86
CA GLY A 18 9.20 24.10 -7.31
C GLY A 18 9.42 25.58 -7.64
N ALA A 19 8.84 26.49 -6.86
CA ALA A 19 9.05 27.93 -7.01
C ALA A 19 10.49 28.36 -6.69
N ARG A 20 11.12 27.78 -5.65
CA ARG A 20 12.53 28.06 -5.32
C ARG A 20 13.48 27.51 -6.37
N LEU A 21 13.21 26.33 -6.92
CA LEU A 21 13.97 25.80 -8.04
C LEU A 21 13.86 26.71 -9.27
N ALA A 22 12.64 27.14 -9.61
CA ALA A 22 12.40 28.04 -10.74
C ALA A 22 13.15 29.36 -10.57
N ALA A 23 13.12 29.95 -9.37
CA ALA A 23 13.86 31.16 -9.04
C ALA A 23 15.39 30.95 -9.16
N ALA A 24 15.91 29.82 -8.65
CA ALA A 24 17.34 29.51 -8.72
C ALA A 24 17.82 29.20 -10.15
N VAL A 25 16.96 28.61 -11.00
CA VAL A 25 17.24 28.45 -12.43
C VAL A 25 17.29 29.80 -13.14
N GLN A 26 16.32 30.68 -12.85
CA GLN A 26 16.26 32.03 -13.43
C GLN A 26 17.46 32.90 -13.00
N SER A 27 17.93 32.75 -11.76
CA SER A 27 19.09 33.51 -11.25
C SER A 27 20.42 33.11 -11.88
N THR A 28 20.49 32.02 -12.66
CA THR A 28 21.71 31.66 -13.41
C THR A 28 21.95 32.53 -14.66
N GLY A 29 21.04 33.44 -14.99
CA GLY A 29 21.22 34.43 -16.06
C GLY A 29 21.22 33.86 -17.49
N LYS A 30 20.89 32.57 -17.68
CA LYS A 30 20.75 31.99 -19.02
C LYS A 30 19.35 32.25 -19.57
N LEU A 31 19.28 32.79 -20.79
CA LEU A 31 18.04 33.00 -21.55
C LEU A 31 17.44 31.65 -21.95
N LEU A 32 16.66 31.07 -21.04
CA LEU A 32 15.81 29.92 -21.28
C LEU A 32 14.38 30.44 -21.49
N GLY A 33 13.76 30.10 -22.62
CA GLY A 33 12.32 30.29 -22.79
C GLY A 33 11.53 29.50 -21.72
N SER A 34 10.24 29.79 -21.54
CA SER A 34 9.39 29.13 -20.52
C SER A 34 9.49 27.59 -20.53
N ALA A 35 9.49 26.97 -21.72
CA ALA A 35 9.67 25.52 -21.89
C ALA A 35 11.10 25.02 -21.58
N GLY A 36 12.12 25.87 -21.69
CA GLY A 36 13.51 25.55 -21.31
C GLY A 36 13.72 25.64 -19.80
N THR A 37 13.09 26.62 -19.15
CA THR A 37 13.09 26.77 -17.69
C THR A 37 12.38 25.59 -17.02
N LEU A 38 11.20 25.18 -17.51
CA LEU A 38 10.48 24.00 -16.99
C LEU A 38 11.32 22.72 -17.08
N ARG A 39 11.93 22.44 -18.25
CA ARG A 39 12.82 21.28 -18.41
C ARG A 39 14.04 21.31 -17.49
N THR A 40 14.55 22.50 -17.19
CA THR A 40 15.68 22.66 -16.26
C THR A 40 15.24 22.46 -14.82
N VAL A 41 14.06 22.98 -14.43
CA VAL A 41 13.45 22.73 -13.12
C VAL A 41 13.21 21.24 -12.91
N ASP A 42 12.61 20.55 -13.88
CA ASP A 42 12.36 19.10 -13.79
C ASP A 42 13.67 18.32 -13.63
N ARG A 43 14.73 18.72 -14.34
CA ARG A 43 16.05 18.09 -14.24
C ARG A 43 16.70 18.33 -12.87
N VAL A 44 16.63 19.56 -12.36
CA VAL A 44 17.15 19.89 -11.02
C VAL A 44 16.33 19.18 -9.94
N GLN A 45 15.01 19.08 -10.10
CA GLN A 45 14.13 18.37 -9.17
C GLN A 45 14.44 16.87 -9.17
N ALA A 46 14.64 16.28 -10.36
CA ALA A 46 15.08 14.90 -10.50
C ALA A 46 16.44 14.65 -9.85
N GLU A 47 17.37 15.60 -9.93
CA GLU A 47 18.69 15.50 -9.31
C GLU A 47 18.69 15.75 -7.80
N LEU A 48 17.77 16.56 -7.27
CA LEU A 48 17.71 16.90 -5.85
C LEU A 48 16.78 15.98 -5.06
N GLN A 49 15.69 15.50 -5.67
CA GLN A 49 14.63 14.72 -5.02
C GLN A 49 14.24 13.43 -5.75
N GLY A 50 14.71 13.22 -6.98
CA GLY A 50 14.37 12.06 -7.81
C GLY A 50 15.50 11.05 -7.98
N LEU A 51 15.41 10.24 -9.04
CA LEU A 51 16.39 9.19 -9.36
C LEU A 51 17.60 9.72 -10.15
N GLY A 52 17.80 11.03 -10.20
CA GLY A 52 18.90 11.67 -10.95
C GLY A 52 18.91 11.26 -12.42
N PRO A 53 20.04 10.78 -12.97
CA PRO A 53 20.13 10.31 -14.35
C PRO A 53 19.11 9.24 -14.73
N LEU A 54 18.64 8.42 -13.78
CA LEU A 54 17.70 7.34 -14.03
C LEU A 54 16.24 7.82 -14.19
N GLN A 55 15.94 9.08 -13.88
CA GLN A 55 14.56 9.59 -13.81
C GLN A 55 13.79 9.39 -15.13
N HIS A 56 14.44 9.56 -16.27
CA HIS A 56 13.80 9.42 -17.58
C HIS A 56 13.33 8.00 -17.88
N LEU A 57 13.92 6.98 -17.23
CA LEU A 57 13.49 5.57 -17.37
C LEU A 57 12.07 5.35 -16.83
N LEU A 58 11.59 6.23 -15.95
CA LEU A 58 10.23 6.17 -15.41
C LEU A 58 9.15 6.58 -16.42
N ALA A 59 9.53 7.27 -17.51
CA ALA A 59 8.61 7.71 -18.54
C ALA A 59 8.00 6.53 -19.32
N ASP A 60 8.70 5.41 -19.43
CA ASP A 60 8.15 4.17 -19.98
C ASP A 60 7.24 3.51 -18.94
N PRO A 61 5.92 3.40 -19.16
CA PRO A 61 4.97 2.83 -18.20
C PRO A 61 5.19 1.35 -17.86
N THR A 62 5.98 0.65 -18.68
CA THR A 62 6.19 -0.79 -18.56
C THR A 62 7.36 -1.16 -17.65
N VAL A 63 8.26 -0.22 -17.34
CA VAL A 63 9.43 -0.49 -16.47
C VAL A 63 8.96 -0.74 -15.04
N THR A 64 9.32 -1.88 -14.48
CA THR A 64 9.03 -2.28 -13.09
C THR A 64 10.25 -2.17 -12.19
N ASP A 65 11.44 -2.38 -12.73
CA ASP A 65 12.68 -2.43 -11.97
C ASP A 65 13.80 -1.70 -12.74
N ILE A 66 14.70 -1.05 -12.01
CA ILE A 66 15.93 -0.43 -12.51
C ILE A 66 17.08 -1.00 -11.68
N LEU A 67 18.07 -1.60 -12.34
CA LEU A 67 19.22 -2.25 -11.71
C LEU A 67 20.50 -1.54 -12.17
N VAL A 68 21.24 -0.99 -11.21
CA VAL A 68 22.56 -0.39 -11.44
C VAL A 68 23.60 -1.34 -10.88
N ASN A 69 24.37 -1.97 -11.76
CA ASN A 69 25.41 -2.95 -11.41
C ASN A 69 26.83 -2.34 -11.44
N GLY A 70 26.92 -1.03 -11.69
CA GLY A 70 28.14 -0.27 -11.86
C GLY A 70 27.86 1.01 -12.66
N PRO A 71 28.85 1.91 -12.79
CA PRO A 71 28.66 3.18 -13.49
C PRO A 71 28.31 3.01 -14.97
N ASP A 72 28.77 1.96 -15.63
CA ASP A 72 28.55 1.67 -17.05
C ASP A 72 27.48 0.60 -17.30
N GLU A 73 26.84 0.09 -16.24
CA GLU A 73 25.93 -1.06 -16.33
C GLU A 73 24.58 -0.79 -15.66
N VAL A 74 23.64 -0.23 -16.43
CA VAL A 74 22.25 0.01 -16.01
C VAL A 74 21.28 -0.83 -16.83
N TRP A 75 20.45 -1.61 -16.14
CA TRP A 75 19.39 -2.44 -16.70
C TRP A 75 18.01 -1.99 -16.24
N VAL A 76 17.00 -2.33 -17.03
CA VAL A 76 15.59 -2.20 -16.65
C VAL A 76 14.86 -3.50 -16.90
N ASP A 77 13.93 -3.85 -16.03
CA ASP A 77 12.98 -4.95 -16.21
C ASP A 77 11.55 -4.39 -16.41
N GLY A 78 10.70 -5.13 -17.11
CA GLY A 78 9.34 -4.71 -17.42
C GLY A 78 8.58 -5.72 -18.29
N ALA A 79 7.59 -5.25 -19.05
CA ALA A 79 6.73 -6.12 -19.86
C ALA A 79 7.49 -6.97 -20.91
N ASN A 80 8.62 -6.46 -21.41
CA ASN A 80 9.46 -7.12 -22.42
C ASN A 80 10.67 -7.84 -21.79
N GLY A 81 10.69 -8.01 -20.48
CA GLY A 81 11.80 -8.57 -19.73
C GLY A 81 13.00 -7.62 -19.59
N LEU A 82 14.09 -8.20 -19.10
CA LEU A 82 15.31 -7.50 -18.73
C LEU A 82 16.08 -6.99 -19.95
N ARG A 83 16.37 -5.68 -19.98
CA ARG A 83 17.13 -5.05 -21.06
C ARG A 83 18.13 -4.02 -20.55
N ARG A 84 19.28 -3.92 -21.22
CA ARG A 84 20.30 -2.92 -20.90
C ARG A 84 19.88 -1.56 -21.45
N THR A 85 20.14 -0.51 -20.69
CA THR A 85 19.86 0.88 -21.07
C THR A 85 21.13 1.58 -21.57
N PRO A 86 21.02 2.69 -22.34
CA PRO A 86 22.17 3.52 -22.70
C PRO A 86 22.63 4.45 -21.56
N VAL A 87 22.00 4.38 -20.38
CA VAL A 87 22.31 5.26 -19.25
C VAL A 87 23.64 4.85 -18.64
N VAL A 88 24.50 5.82 -18.43
CA VAL A 88 25.80 5.66 -17.77
C VAL A 88 26.02 6.77 -16.76
N PHE A 89 26.71 6.44 -15.68
CA PHE A 89 27.28 7.36 -14.71
C PHE A 89 28.75 7.61 -15.04
N HIS A 90 29.28 8.77 -14.65
CA HIS A 90 30.68 9.10 -14.92
C HIS A 90 31.66 8.31 -14.04
N ALA A 91 31.24 7.95 -12.82
CA ALA A 91 32.05 7.21 -11.86
C ALA A 91 31.18 6.49 -10.84
N ASP A 92 31.75 5.49 -10.16
CA ASP A 92 31.10 4.79 -9.04
C ASP A 92 30.67 5.75 -7.92
N SER A 93 31.44 6.82 -7.70
CA SER A 93 31.13 7.85 -6.70
C SER A 93 29.79 8.55 -6.95
N GLU A 94 29.33 8.63 -8.20
CA GLU A 94 28.00 9.17 -8.53
C GLU A 94 26.89 8.18 -8.17
N VAL A 95 27.11 6.88 -8.44
CA VAL A 95 26.19 5.81 -8.04
C VAL A 95 26.09 5.75 -6.51
N ARG A 96 27.23 5.81 -5.80
CA ARG A 96 27.29 5.90 -4.34
C ARG A 96 26.54 7.11 -3.81
N SER A 97 26.74 8.28 -4.41
CA SER A 97 26.06 9.52 -4.00
C SER A 97 24.55 9.43 -4.18
N LEU A 98 24.08 8.83 -5.29
CA LEU A 98 22.66 8.56 -5.53
C LEU A 98 22.11 7.58 -4.48
N ALA A 99 22.80 6.46 -4.24
CA ALA A 99 22.41 5.45 -3.27
C ALA A 99 22.28 6.05 -1.86
N VAL A 100 23.32 6.72 -1.36
CA VAL A 100 23.34 7.35 -0.03
C VAL A 100 22.19 8.35 0.11
N ARG A 101 21.92 9.16 -0.91
CA ARG A 101 20.82 10.12 -0.89
C ARG A 101 19.46 9.44 -0.84
N LEU A 102 19.22 8.42 -1.67
CA LEU A 102 17.95 7.68 -1.68
C LEU A 102 17.71 6.97 -0.35
N ILE A 103 18.73 6.30 0.20
CA ILE A 103 18.66 5.64 1.51
C ILE A 103 18.40 6.68 2.63
N SER A 104 19.07 7.83 2.60
CA SER A 104 18.86 8.90 3.59
C SER A 104 17.45 9.50 3.50
N ALA A 105 16.92 9.67 2.29
CA ALA A 105 15.54 10.13 2.08
C ALA A 105 14.49 9.14 2.64
N GLY A 106 14.84 7.86 2.71
CA GLY A 106 14.04 6.82 3.37
C GLY A 106 14.33 6.65 4.86
N GLY A 107 15.10 7.55 5.48
CA GLY A 107 15.37 7.57 6.92
C GLY A 107 16.38 6.52 7.40
N ARG A 108 17.17 5.92 6.49
CA ARG A 108 18.20 4.95 6.83
C ARG A 108 19.59 5.50 6.51
N ARG A 109 20.63 4.83 7.00
CA ARG A 109 22.02 5.20 6.80
C ARG A 109 22.69 4.19 5.85
N LEU A 110 23.48 4.68 4.90
CA LEU A 110 24.31 3.87 4.00
C LEU A 110 25.72 4.46 4.01
N ASP A 111 26.69 3.69 4.49
CA ASP A 111 28.11 4.05 4.51
C ASP A 111 28.98 2.82 4.75
N ASP A 112 30.28 3.01 4.96
CA ASP A 112 31.22 1.90 5.10
C ASP A 112 30.99 1.06 6.37
N GLY A 113 30.31 1.61 7.38
CA GLY A 113 29.86 0.88 8.56
C GLY A 113 28.51 0.18 8.38
N ASN A 114 27.67 0.66 7.45
CA ASN A 114 26.37 0.09 7.09
C ASN A 114 26.29 -0.07 5.56
N PRO A 115 27.01 -1.04 4.98
CA PRO A 115 27.22 -1.11 3.53
C PRO A 115 26.00 -1.63 2.76
N CYS A 116 24.96 -2.13 3.44
CA CYS A 116 23.73 -2.61 2.82
C CYS A 116 22.52 -1.94 3.48
N ALA A 117 21.60 -1.40 2.68
CA ALA A 117 20.37 -0.81 3.21
C ALA A 117 19.20 -0.94 2.24
N ASP A 118 18.02 -1.10 2.82
CA ASP A 118 16.72 -1.05 2.15
C ASP A 118 15.93 0.15 2.65
N VAL A 119 15.29 0.85 1.71
CA VAL A 119 14.29 1.87 2.03
C VAL A 119 13.09 1.79 1.10
N ARG A 120 11.98 2.33 1.58
CA ARG A 120 10.81 2.61 0.79
C ARG A 120 10.61 4.11 0.72
N LEU A 121 10.66 4.63 -0.50
CA LEU A 121 10.27 5.98 -0.87
C LEU A 121 8.82 5.94 -1.41
N ARG A 122 8.22 7.11 -1.66
CA ARG A 122 6.80 7.21 -2.08
C ARG A 122 6.41 6.28 -3.23
N THR A 123 7.25 6.15 -4.25
CA THR A 123 6.96 5.39 -5.48
C THR A 123 8.01 4.31 -5.77
N PHE A 124 9.00 4.15 -4.90
CA PHE A 124 10.14 3.26 -5.14
C PHE A 124 10.54 2.53 -3.88
N ARG A 125 10.82 1.24 -4.02
CA ARG A 125 11.66 0.53 -3.05
C ARG A 125 13.08 0.52 -3.57
N VAL A 126 14.04 0.86 -2.72
CA VAL A 126 15.46 0.95 -3.07
C VAL A 126 16.24 0.03 -2.16
N HIS A 127 17.06 -0.83 -2.73
CA HIS A 127 18.08 -1.59 -2.04
C HIS A 127 19.44 -1.17 -2.58
N ALA A 128 20.40 -0.89 -1.70
CA ALA A 128 21.73 -0.46 -2.05
C ALA A 128 22.79 -1.32 -1.35
N VAL A 129 23.88 -1.60 -2.06
CA VAL A 129 25.05 -2.34 -1.55
C VAL A 129 26.32 -1.60 -1.93
N LEU A 130 27.19 -1.32 -0.96
CA LEU A 130 28.49 -0.69 -1.15
C LEU A 130 29.64 -1.72 -1.15
N THR A 131 30.80 -1.30 -1.65
CA THR A 131 32.08 -1.96 -1.38
C THR A 131 32.38 -1.93 0.13
N PRO A 132 33.00 -2.97 0.73
CA PRO A 132 33.53 -4.18 0.10
C PRO A 132 32.53 -5.34 -0.06
N VAL A 133 31.27 -5.18 0.35
CA VAL A 133 30.27 -6.26 0.19
C VAL A 133 30.05 -6.59 -1.28
N SER A 134 30.02 -5.56 -2.13
CA SER A 134 30.12 -5.71 -3.58
C SER A 134 31.57 -5.58 -4.04
N ASN A 135 32.00 -6.54 -4.88
CA ASN A 135 33.30 -6.53 -5.55
C ASN A 135 33.30 -5.74 -6.87
N ARG A 136 32.18 -5.16 -7.27
CA ARG A 136 32.01 -4.40 -8.53
C ARG A 136 31.79 -2.91 -8.34
N GLY A 137 31.80 -2.42 -7.10
CA GLY A 137 31.43 -1.05 -6.74
C GLY A 137 30.03 -0.97 -6.14
N THR A 138 29.42 0.20 -6.18
CA THR A 138 28.08 0.45 -5.65
C THR A 138 27.01 -0.20 -6.52
N LEU A 139 26.14 -0.99 -5.90
CA LEU A 139 24.98 -1.61 -6.55
C LEU A 139 23.69 -0.95 -6.07
N LEU A 140 22.72 -0.77 -6.96
CA LEU A 140 21.41 -0.20 -6.66
C LEU A 140 20.30 -0.97 -7.36
N SER A 141 19.35 -1.50 -6.59
CA SER A 141 18.13 -2.14 -7.09
C SER A 141 16.93 -1.28 -6.73
N ILE A 142 16.27 -0.70 -7.74
CA ILE A 142 15.10 0.16 -7.58
C ILE A 142 13.89 -0.55 -8.15
N ARG A 143 12.93 -0.88 -7.30
CA ARG A 143 11.63 -1.40 -7.73
C ARG A 143 10.61 -0.28 -7.73
N ILE A 144 10.00 -0.04 -8.89
CA ILE A 144 9.00 0.99 -9.10
C ILE A 144 7.63 0.45 -8.69
N GLN A 145 7.00 1.13 -7.75
CA GLN A 145 5.61 0.90 -7.39
C GLN A 145 4.72 1.81 -8.22
N ARG A 146 4.20 1.26 -9.31
CA ARG A 146 3.14 1.93 -10.10
C ARG A 146 1.80 1.59 -9.47
N HIS A 147 1.27 2.53 -8.70
CA HIS A 147 -0.09 2.45 -8.19
C HIS A 147 -1.04 2.72 -9.36
N ARG A 148 -1.65 1.66 -9.90
CA ARG A 148 -2.85 1.79 -10.71
C ARG A 148 -4.05 1.65 -9.77
N GLU A 149 -4.80 2.72 -9.65
CA GLU A 149 -6.09 2.71 -8.97
C GLU A 149 -7.11 2.04 -9.90
N PHE A 150 -7.91 1.14 -9.35
CA PHE A 150 -8.99 0.47 -10.07
C PHE A 150 -10.34 0.95 -9.54
N THR A 151 -11.30 1.18 -10.44
CA THR A 151 -12.71 1.33 -10.04
C THR A 151 -13.36 -0.05 -9.88
N LEU A 152 -14.46 -0.12 -9.13
CA LEU A 152 -15.18 -1.37 -8.96
C LEU A 152 -15.68 -1.91 -10.30
N GLU A 153 -16.12 -1.02 -11.20
CA GLU A 153 -16.56 -1.33 -12.56
C GLU A 153 -15.42 -1.88 -13.43
N GLU A 154 -14.18 -1.41 -13.25
CA GLU A 154 -13.02 -1.99 -13.94
C GLU A 154 -12.72 -3.41 -13.44
N LEU A 155 -12.84 -3.65 -12.13
CA LEU A 155 -12.67 -4.98 -11.56
C LEU A 155 -13.76 -5.94 -12.05
N THR A 156 -15.02 -5.49 -12.13
CA THR A 156 -16.13 -6.27 -12.71
C THR A 156 -15.87 -6.58 -14.18
N ARG A 157 -15.49 -5.59 -15.00
CA ARG A 157 -15.16 -5.80 -16.43
C ARG A 157 -13.98 -6.76 -16.64
N SER A 158 -13.03 -6.80 -15.71
CA SER A 158 -11.90 -7.73 -15.77
C SER A 158 -12.24 -9.16 -15.35
N GLY A 159 -13.47 -9.40 -14.86
CA GLY A 159 -13.88 -10.69 -14.31
C GLY A 159 -13.34 -10.98 -12.91
N THR A 160 -12.84 -9.96 -12.19
CA THR A 160 -12.39 -10.12 -10.80
C THR A 160 -13.56 -10.36 -9.86
N LEU A 161 -14.74 -9.85 -10.19
CA LEU A 161 -15.98 -10.10 -9.48
C LEU A 161 -17.14 -10.01 -10.47
N ASP A 162 -18.23 -10.71 -10.16
CA ASP A 162 -19.45 -10.62 -10.94
C ASP A 162 -20.25 -9.35 -10.58
N GLN A 163 -21.22 -9.01 -11.43
CA GLN A 163 -22.04 -7.82 -11.26
C GLN A 163 -22.82 -7.82 -9.93
N GLU A 164 -23.40 -8.96 -9.54
CA GLU A 164 -24.12 -9.09 -8.28
C GLU A 164 -23.18 -8.96 -7.07
N MET A 165 -21.98 -9.54 -7.12
CA MET A 165 -20.94 -9.31 -6.09
C MET A 165 -20.56 -7.83 -6.01
N SER A 166 -20.49 -7.13 -7.14
CA SER A 166 -20.17 -5.70 -7.20
C SER A 166 -21.26 -4.87 -6.50
N GLU A 167 -22.53 -5.19 -6.72
CA GLU A 167 -23.66 -4.52 -6.06
C GLU A 167 -23.64 -4.76 -4.55
N VAL A 168 -23.42 -6.01 -4.14
CA VAL A 168 -23.27 -6.38 -2.72
C VAL A 168 -22.12 -5.62 -2.06
N LEU A 169 -20.94 -5.58 -2.68
CA LEU A 169 -19.78 -4.89 -2.12
C LEU A 169 -19.98 -3.37 -2.04
N ARG A 170 -20.70 -2.78 -2.99
CA ARG A 170 -21.09 -1.37 -2.90
C ARG A 170 -22.00 -1.14 -1.69
N ALA A 171 -23.03 -1.98 -1.52
CA ALA A 171 -23.93 -1.89 -0.38
C ALA A 171 -23.22 -2.11 0.97
N VAL A 172 -22.23 -3.01 1.05
CA VAL A 172 -21.37 -3.20 2.24
C VAL A 172 -20.69 -1.87 2.64
N VAL A 173 -20.16 -1.13 1.66
CA VAL A 173 -19.51 0.17 1.92
C VAL A 173 -20.53 1.23 2.32
N GLU A 174 -21.65 1.33 1.59
CA GLU A 174 -22.72 2.31 1.83
C GLU A 174 -23.35 2.15 3.21
N GLN A 175 -23.61 0.92 3.64
CA GLN A 175 -24.17 0.59 4.95
C GLN A 175 -23.12 0.61 6.08
N ARG A 176 -21.86 0.94 5.77
CA ARG A 176 -20.74 0.98 6.72
C ARG A 176 -20.60 -0.32 7.53
N LEU A 177 -20.78 -1.46 6.88
CA LEU A 177 -20.50 -2.75 7.50
C LEU A 177 -19.00 -2.89 7.74
N ASN A 178 -18.62 -3.47 8.87
CA ASN A 178 -17.25 -3.80 9.19
C ASN A 178 -16.82 -5.03 8.42
N PHE A 179 -15.67 -4.98 7.74
CA PHE A 179 -15.29 -6.03 6.81
C PHE A 179 -13.81 -6.41 6.86
N LEU A 180 -13.52 -7.67 6.52
CA LEU A 180 -12.18 -8.14 6.25
C LEU A 180 -12.07 -8.68 4.82
N ILE A 181 -10.98 -8.31 4.15
CA ILE A 181 -10.62 -8.88 2.86
C ILE A 181 -9.54 -9.94 3.10
N SER A 182 -9.85 -11.19 2.78
CA SER A 182 -8.96 -12.33 2.96
C SER A 182 -8.44 -12.88 1.63
N GLY A 183 -7.35 -13.64 1.69
CA GLY A 183 -6.72 -14.25 0.52
C GLY A 183 -5.20 -14.35 0.65
N ALA A 184 -4.61 -15.18 -0.23
CA ALA A 184 -3.17 -15.37 -0.27
C ALA A 184 -2.40 -14.12 -0.75
N THR A 185 -1.07 -14.19 -0.78
CA THR A 185 -0.24 -13.11 -1.31
C THR A 185 -0.48 -12.95 -2.81
N GLY A 186 -0.60 -11.70 -3.29
CA GLY A 186 -0.75 -11.40 -4.71
C GLY A 186 -2.15 -11.65 -5.31
N THR A 187 -3.15 -12.04 -4.50
CA THR A 187 -4.55 -12.20 -4.94
C THR A 187 -5.27 -10.87 -5.18
N GLY A 188 -4.69 -9.74 -4.77
CA GLY A 188 -5.24 -8.40 -5.02
C GLY A 188 -6.03 -7.78 -3.86
N LYS A 189 -5.86 -8.28 -2.62
CA LYS A 189 -6.54 -7.74 -1.42
C LYS A 189 -6.43 -6.22 -1.29
N THR A 190 -5.22 -5.68 -1.33
CA THR A 190 -4.97 -4.24 -1.21
C THR A 190 -5.62 -3.44 -2.36
N THR A 191 -5.65 -4.02 -3.56
CA THR A 191 -6.34 -3.41 -4.71
C THR A 191 -7.84 -3.34 -4.47
N LEU A 192 -8.48 -4.45 -4.09
CA LEU A 192 -9.92 -4.45 -3.78
C LEU A 192 -10.24 -3.52 -2.61
N LEU A 193 -9.44 -3.55 -1.53
CA LEU A 193 -9.59 -2.65 -0.39
C LEU A 193 -9.59 -1.19 -0.86
N SER A 194 -8.55 -0.77 -1.59
CA SER A 194 -8.44 0.59 -2.12
C SER A 194 -9.62 0.98 -3.01
N THR A 195 -10.15 0.04 -3.80
CA THR A 195 -11.33 0.27 -4.64
C THR A 195 -12.60 0.45 -3.80
N LEU A 196 -12.81 -0.36 -2.76
CA LEU A 196 -13.97 -0.24 -1.88
C LEU A 196 -13.93 1.07 -1.08
N LEU A 197 -12.76 1.47 -0.59
CA LEU A 197 -12.61 2.74 0.12
C LEU A 197 -12.94 3.95 -0.76
N ALA A 198 -12.68 3.89 -2.06
CA ALA A 198 -13.03 4.94 -3.01
C ALA A 198 -14.55 5.11 -3.20
N LEU A 199 -15.38 4.14 -2.77
CA LEU A 199 -16.84 4.23 -2.79
C LEU A 199 -17.42 4.93 -1.55
N SER A 200 -16.57 5.22 -0.56
CA SER A 200 -16.97 5.93 0.67
C SER A 200 -17.51 7.33 0.34
N ALA A 201 -18.42 7.83 1.17
CA ALA A 201 -18.98 9.17 0.94
C ALA A 201 -17.88 10.24 1.06
N PRO A 202 -17.80 11.24 0.17
CA PRO A 202 -16.71 12.24 0.16
C PRO A 202 -16.49 13.01 1.45
N THR A 203 -17.49 13.03 2.34
CA THR A 203 -17.46 13.67 3.65
C THR A 203 -16.84 12.79 4.75
N GLU A 204 -16.56 11.52 4.47
CA GLU A 204 -15.99 10.57 5.42
C GLU A 204 -14.46 10.71 5.51
N ARG A 205 -13.95 10.83 6.72
CA ARG A 205 -12.52 10.83 7.00
C ARG A 205 -12.01 9.39 7.12
N LEU A 206 -11.21 8.95 6.15
CA LEU A 206 -10.58 7.63 6.18
C LEU A 206 -9.18 7.73 6.76
N ILE A 207 -8.88 6.90 7.75
CA ILE A 207 -7.52 6.73 8.26
C ILE A 207 -7.04 5.35 7.88
N THR A 208 -5.98 5.27 7.07
CA THR A 208 -5.33 4.01 6.72
C THR A 208 -4.10 3.82 7.58
N VAL A 209 -3.89 2.61 8.10
CA VAL A 209 -2.78 2.23 8.97
C VAL A 209 -2.05 1.07 8.32
N GLU A 210 -0.79 1.28 7.94
CA GLU A 210 -0.01 0.32 7.16
C GLU A 210 1.41 0.18 7.70
N ASP A 211 2.01 -1.00 7.58
CA ASP A 211 3.43 -1.18 7.88
C ASP A 211 4.28 -0.44 6.83
N SER A 212 3.86 -0.56 5.58
CA SER A 212 4.35 0.21 4.45
C SER A 212 3.20 0.76 3.65
N ALA A 213 3.15 2.08 3.46
CA ALA A 213 2.04 2.75 2.79
C ALA A 213 1.85 2.22 1.35
N GLU A 214 0.71 1.59 1.09
CA GLU A 214 0.31 1.00 -0.19
C GLU A 214 -1.08 1.46 -0.64
N LEU A 215 -1.97 1.75 0.31
CA LEU A 215 -3.33 2.15 0.04
C LEU A 215 -3.37 3.60 -0.44
N THR A 216 -3.86 3.77 -1.67
CA THR A 216 -4.09 5.08 -2.30
C THR A 216 -5.50 5.13 -2.88
N PRO A 217 -6.55 5.08 -2.03
CA PRO A 217 -7.93 5.17 -2.53
C PRO A 217 -8.18 6.55 -3.14
N ARG A 218 -8.96 6.59 -4.23
CA ARG A 218 -9.46 7.83 -4.86
C ARG A 218 -10.52 8.48 -3.99
N HIS A 219 -10.12 9.05 -2.87
CA HIS A 219 -11.01 9.68 -1.91
C HIS A 219 -10.41 10.99 -1.37
N PRO A 220 -11.16 12.10 -1.35
CA PRO A 220 -10.63 13.43 -1.02
C PRO A 220 -10.12 13.57 0.43
N HIS A 221 -10.61 12.74 1.35
CA HIS A 221 -10.26 12.83 2.78
C HIS A 221 -9.58 11.58 3.35
N THR A 222 -8.57 11.10 2.64
CA THR A 222 -7.71 9.98 3.09
C THR A 222 -6.50 10.48 3.88
N VAL A 223 -6.28 9.92 5.06
CA VAL A 223 -5.14 10.22 5.94
C VAL A 223 -4.32 8.95 6.16
N PRO A 224 -3.19 8.77 5.45
CA PRO A 224 -2.35 7.59 5.61
C PRO A 224 -1.41 7.70 6.81
N LEU A 225 -1.34 6.65 7.61
CA LEU A 225 -0.40 6.42 8.68
C LEU A 225 0.47 5.21 8.34
N GLN A 226 1.78 5.35 8.55
CA GLN A 226 2.74 4.30 8.29
C GLN A 226 3.60 4.00 9.52
N CYS A 227 3.91 2.73 9.75
CA CYS A 227 4.82 2.31 10.81
C CYS A 227 6.18 2.99 10.69
N ARG A 228 6.76 3.28 11.85
CA ARG A 228 8.12 3.79 11.97
C ARG A 228 8.98 2.70 12.57
N HIS A 229 10.02 2.31 11.86
CA HIS A 229 11.03 1.43 12.41
C HIS A 229 11.91 2.22 13.39
N GLY A 230 12.32 1.58 14.49
CA GLY A 230 13.24 2.21 15.44
C GLY A 230 14.58 2.58 14.79
N ASN A 231 15.31 3.48 15.43
CA ASN A 231 16.70 3.75 15.04
C ASN A 231 17.59 2.50 15.30
N VAL A 232 18.89 2.61 15.06
CA VAL A 232 19.85 1.50 15.28
C VAL A 232 19.82 0.98 16.73
N GLU A 233 19.41 1.82 17.68
CA GLU A 233 19.28 1.49 19.11
C GLU A 233 17.86 1.00 19.48
N GLY A 234 16.98 0.83 18.48
CA GLY A 234 15.58 0.41 18.67
C GLY A 234 14.63 1.51 19.15
N ALA A 235 15.13 2.72 19.41
CA ALA A 235 14.33 3.82 19.93
C ALA A 235 13.43 4.46 18.85
N GLY A 236 12.23 4.87 19.25
CA GLY A 236 11.29 5.59 18.41
C GLY A 236 10.52 4.73 17.39
N SER A 237 10.45 3.41 17.61
CA SER A 237 9.57 2.53 16.85
C SER A 237 8.10 2.85 17.12
N VAL A 238 7.29 2.77 16.08
CA VAL A 238 5.83 2.89 16.14
C VAL A 238 5.27 1.78 15.28
N ASP A 239 4.72 0.75 15.92
CA ASP A 239 4.15 -0.42 15.26
C ASP A 239 2.68 -0.19 14.84
N LEU A 240 2.09 -1.18 14.17
CA LEU A 240 0.72 -1.12 13.69
C LEU A 240 -0.28 -0.93 14.83
N ALA A 241 -0.09 -1.64 15.94
CA ALA A 241 -1.00 -1.58 17.09
C ALA A 241 -1.01 -0.18 17.71
N GLU A 242 0.16 0.42 17.88
CA GLU A 242 0.27 1.81 18.34
C GLU A 242 -0.37 2.79 17.35
N LEU A 243 -0.14 2.64 16.05
CA LEU A 243 -0.78 3.49 15.05
C LEU A 243 -2.31 3.39 15.06
N VAL A 244 -2.87 2.19 15.26
CA VAL A 244 -4.32 2.03 15.41
C VAL A 244 -4.81 2.84 16.63
N ARG A 245 -4.13 2.75 17.78
CA ARG A 245 -4.50 3.54 18.97
C ARG A 245 -4.39 5.05 18.75
N GLN A 246 -3.41 5.50 17.97
CA GLN A 246 -3.27 6.92 17.60
C GLN A 246 -4.36 7.34 16.61
N ALA A 247 -4.68 6.50 15.62
CA ALA A 247 -5.72 6.76 14.62
C ALA A 247 -7.09 7.01 15.27
N LEU A 248 -7.43 6.29 16.34
CA LEU A 248 -8.68 6.48 17.08
C LEU A 248 -8.84 7.88 17.68
N ARG A 249 -7.73 8.58 17.96
CA ARG A 249 -7.74 9.97 18.47
C ARG A 249 -7.85 11.02 17.36
N MET A 250 -7.81 10.60 16.11
CA MET A 250 -7.81 11.48 14.94
C MET A 250 -9.20 11.64 14.31
N ARG A 251 -10.26 11.23 15.02
CA ARG A 251 -11.66 11.26 14.59
C ARG A 251 -11.86 10.58 13.23
N PRO A 252 -11.59 9.26 13.09
CA PRO A 252 -11.88 8.55 11.85
C PRO A 252 -13.40 8.34 11.69
N ASP A 253 -13.92 8.54 10.48
CA ASP A 253 -15.21 7.93 10.09
C ASP A 253 -14.99 6.47 9.68
N ARG A 254 -13.83 6.15 9.12
CA ARG A 254 -13.39 4.78 8.83
C ARG A 254 -11.94 4.57 9.26
N LEU A 255 -11.69 3.48 9.98
CA LEU A 255 -10.36 3.02 10.36
C LEU A 255 -10.00 1.77 9.56
N ILE A 256 -8.94 1.85 8.77
CA ILE A 256 -8.54 0.78 7.87
C ILE A 256 -7.13 0.30 8.19
N VAL A 257 -6.97 -1.00 8.43
CA VAL A 257 -5.66 -1.64 8.59
C VAL A 257 -5.27 -2.32 7.27
N GLY A 258 -4.16 -1.88 6.67
CA GLY A 258 -3.71 -2.40 5.37
C GLY A 258 -3.58 -3.90 5.33
N GLU A 259 -2.96 -4.50 6.36
CA GLU A 259 -2.93 -5.95 6.55
C GLU A 259 -2.71 -6.32 8.03
N CYS A 260 -3.59 -7.15 8.57
CA CYS A 260 -3.47 -7.70 9.91
C CYS A 260 -2.46 -8.88 9.90
N ARG A 261 -1.38 -8.71 10.65
CA ARG A 261 -0.21 -9.59 10.79
C ARG A 261 0.13 -9.91 12.24
N GLY A 262 -0.42 -9.20 13.23
CA GLY A 262 -0.08 -9.35 14.63
C GLY A 262 -1.05 -8.68 15.61
N ALA A 263 -0.47 -8.01 16.62
CA ALA A 263 -1.18 -7.52 17.79
C ALA A 263 -2.22 -6.42 17.49
N GLU A 264 -2.11 -5.74 16.36
CA GLU A 264 -3.06 -4.72 15.91
C GLU A 264 -4.48 -5.28 15.71
N VAL A 265 -4.65 -6.60 15.56
CA VAL A 265 -5.98 -7.22 15.48
C VAL A 265 -6.81 -6.91 16.73
N ARG A 266 -6.19 -6.85 17.91
CA ARG A 266 -6.87 -6.49 19.16
C ARG A 266 -7.40 -5.06 19.10
N GLU A 267 -6.56 -4.14 18.65
CA GLU A 267 -6.92 -2.72 18.58
C GLU A 267 -7.99 -2.47 17.50
N LEU A 268 -7.91 -3.19 16.37
CA LEU A 268 -8.92 -3.13 15.30
C LEU A 268 -10.28 -3.66 15.77
N LEU A 269 -10.32 -4.83 16.41
CA LEU A 269 -11.56 -5.40 16.95
C LEU A 269 -12.14 -4.51 18.06
N SER A 270 -11.30 -3.91 18.90
CA SER A 270 -11.74 -2.95 19.91
C SER A 270 -12.34 -1.69 19.28
N ALA A 271 -11.72 -1.16 18.21
CA ALA A 271 -12.22 -0.01 17.47
C ALA A 271 -13.63 -0.26 16.89
N MET A 272 -13.81 -1.40 16.23
CA MET A 272 -15.09 -1.83 15.65
C MET A 272 -16.20 -1.93 16.71
N ASN A 273 -15.88 -2.48 17.89
CA ASN A 273 -16.83 -2.61 19.00
C ASN A 273 -17.11 -1.29 19.75
N THR A 274 -16.32 -0.23 19.53
CA THR A 274 -16.48 1.08 20.20
C THR A 274 -17.12 2.15 19.30
N GLY A 275 -17.82 1.72 18.26
CA GLY A 275 -18.64 2.59 17.41
C GLY A 275 -17.94 3.11 16.15
N HIS A 276 -16.78 2.57 15.78
CA HIS A 276 -16.13 2.86 14.49
C HIS A 276 -16.68 1.92 13.40
N SER A 277 -17.88 2.23 12.91
CA SER A 277 -18.50 1.51 11.79
C SER A 277 -17.75 1.72 10.48
N GLY A 278 -17.83 0.75 9.57
CA GLY A 278 -17.13 0.77 8.29
C GLY A 278 -15.62 0.61 8.42
N ALA A 279 -15.14 0.18 9.59
CA ALA A 279 -13.76 -0.20 9.79
C ALA A 279 -13.46 -1.51 9.06
N GLY A 280 -12.21 -1.71 8.69
CA GLY A 280 -11.86 -2.93 7.98
C GLY A 280 -10.38 -3.08 7.74
N GLY A 281 -10.04 -4.09 6.95
CA GLY A 281 -8.66 -4.33 6.60
C GLY A 281 -8.47 -5.59 5.78
N THR A 282 -7.22 -5.97 5.58
CA THR A 282 -6.91 -7.26 4.94
C THR A 282 -6.31 -8.26 5.93
N ILE A 283 -6.47 -9.54 5.63
CA ILE A 283 -5.86 -10.62 6.41
C ILE A 283 -5.38 -11.72 5.47
N HIS A 284 -4.21 -12.29 5.74
CA HIS A 284 -3.76 -13.44 4.96
C HIS A 284 -4.51 -14.71 5.39
N SER A 285 -5.21 -15.33 4.45
CA SER A 285 -5.90 -16.60 4.65
C SER A 285 -5.97 -17.37 3.34
N ASN A 286 -5.86 -18.70 3.39
CA ASN A 286 -5.94 -19.55 2.21
C ASN A 286 -7.39 -19.85 1.81
N SER A 287 -8.34 -19.65 2.73
CA SER A 287 -9.77 -19.79 2.46
C SER A 287 -10.58 -18.83 3.35
N ALA A 288 -11.87 -18.66 3.06
CA ALA A 288 -12.76 -17.86 3.91
C ALA A 288 -12.98 -18.53 5.27
N GLU A 289 -13.13 -19.86 5.26
CA GLU A 289 -13.40 -20.72 6.43
C GLU A 289 -12.24 -20.74 7.44
N THR A 290 -11.03 -20.42 6.99
CA THR A 290 -9.82 -20.39 7.83
C THR A 290 -9.55 -19.02 8.45
N VAL A 291 -10.34 -17.99 8.12
CA VAL A 291 -10.22 -16.64 8.72
C VAL A 291 -10.43 -16.66 10.25
N PRO A 292 -11.42 -17.37 10.83
CA PRO A 292 -11.57 -17.46 12.28
C PRO A 292 -10.32 -18.01 12.98
N ALA A 293 -9.74 -19.11 12.47
CA ALA A 293 -8.52 -19.68 13.01
C ALA A 293 -7.34 -18.69 12.92
N ARG A 294 -7.26 -17.91 11.83
CA ARG A 294 -6.25 -16.86 11.67
C ARG A 294 -6.44 -15.73 12.67
N LEU A 295 -7.66 -15.26 12.89
CA LEU A 295 -7.97 -14.27 13.92
C LEU A 295 -7.56 -14.75 15.31
N THR A 296 -7.86 -16.01 15.65
CA THR A 296 -7.44 -16.63 16.93
C THR A 296 -5.92 -16.64 17.07
N ALA A 297 -5.19 -17.02 16.02
CA ALA A 297 -3.72 -17.01 16.06
C ALA A 297 -3.15 -15.59 16.25
N LEU A 298 -3.68 -14.59 15.54
CA LEU A 298 -3.25 -13.19 15.69
C LEU A 298 -3.63 -12.62 17.07
N GLY A 299 -4.82 -12.95 17.56
CA GLY A 299 -5.27 -12.55 18.89
C GLY A 299 -4.41 -13.14 20.00
N SER A 300 -3.95 -14.38 19.84
CA SER A 300 -2.99 -15.01 20.78
C SER A 300 -1.68 -14.22 20.85
N LEU A 301 -1.13 -13.76 19.71
CA LEU A 301 0.03 -12.85 19.68
C LEU A 301 -0.25 -11.51 20.37
N ALA A 302 -1.53 -11.08 20.39
CA ALA A 302 -1.99 -9.87 21.08
C ALA A 302 -2.32 -10.09 22.57
N GLY A 303 -2.12 -11.30 23.10
CA GLY A 303 -2.44 -11.68 24.48
C GLY A 303 -3.94 -11.90 24.75
N LEU A 304 -4.75 -12.13 23.71
CA LEU A 304 -6.18 -12.45 23.85
C LEU A 304 -6.39 -13.96 23.99
N SER A 305 -7.36 -14.35 24.83
CA SER A 305 -7.87 -15.73 24.82
C SER A 305 -8.67 -15.98 23.54
N GLN A 306 -8.77 -17.25 23.12
CA GLN A 306 -9.60 -17.64 21.99
C GLN A 306 -11.06 -17.20 22.19
N GLU A 307 -11.61 -17.34 23.40
CA GLU A 307 -12.96 -16.87 23.75
C GLU A 307 -13.10 -15.35 23.53
N SER A 308 -12.11 -14.56 23.96
CA SER A 308 -12.11 -13.11 23.75
C SER A 308 -12.10 -12.76 22.26
N VAL A 309 -11.29 -13.46 21.46
CA VAL A 309 -11.25 -13.24 20.01
C VAL A 309 -12.58 -13.60 19.38
N THR A 310 -13.15 -14.76 19.72
CA THR A 310 -14.44 -15.22 19.20
C THR A 310 -15.55 -14.19 19.46
N LEU A 311 -15.71 -13.76 20.72
CA LEU A 311 -16.75 -12.80 21.09
C LEU A 311 -16.53 -11.42 20.46
N GLN A 312 -15.29 -10.92 20.49
CA GLN A 312 -14.98 -9.62 19.90
C GLN A 312 -15.16 -9.63 18.39
N ALA A 313 -14.72 -10.68 17.69
CA ALA A 313 -14.82 -10.79 16.24
C ALA A 313 -16.28 -10.97 15.78
N ALA A 314 -17.07 -11.81 16.44
CA ALA A 314 -18.49 -11.99 16.12
C ALA A 314 -19.31 -10.71 16.32
N SER A 315 -18.91 -9.87 17.28
CA SER A 315 -19.55 -8.56 17.53
C SER A 315 -19.03 -7.46 16.58
N ALA A 316 -17.74 -7.53 16.22
CA ALA A 316 -17.07 -6.47 15.48
C ALA A 316 -17.22 -6.59 13.96
N LEU A 317 -17.20 -7.81 13.41
CA LEU A 317 -17.10 -8.06 11.97
C LEU A 317 -18.45 -8.50 11.40
N ASP A 318 -18.83 -7.88 10.29
CA ASP A 318 -20.04 -8.27 9.57
C ASP A 318 -19.72 -9.22 8.41
N VAL A 319 -18.69 -8.86 7.61
CA VAL A 319 -18.45 -9.50 6.30
C VAL A 319 -16.98 -9.89 6.11
N VAL A 320 -16.75 -11.07 5.55
CA VAL A 320 -15.48 -11.49 4.98
C VAL A 320 -15.62 -11.59 3.46
N VAL A 321 -14.73 -10.91 2.74
CA VAL A 321 -14.59 -11.02 1.28
C VAL A 321 -13.33 -11.82 0.99
N HIS A 322 -13.45 -12.95 0.31
CA HIS A 322 -12.32 -13.84 0.06
C HIS A 322 -11.86 -13.78 -1.40
N LEU A 323 -10.59 -13.44 -1.63
CA LEU A 323 -9.97 -13.47 -2.96
C LEU A 323 -9.05 -14.66 -3.16
N VAL A 324 -9.15 -15.22 -4.35
CA VAL A 324 -8.27 -16.27 -4.87
C VAL A 324 -7.58 -15.81 -6.16
N ARG A 325 -6.53 -16.52 -6.54
CA ARG A 325 -5.92 -16.41 -7.86
C ARG A 325 -6.19 -17.70 -8.62
N THR A 326 -6.91 -17.60 -9.73
CA THR A 326 -7.22 -18.70 -10.63
C THR A 326 -6.35 -18.61 -11.89
N VAL A 327 -6.47 -19.59 -12.77
CA VAL A 327 -5.86 -19.54 -14.11
C VAL A 327 -6.39 -18.39 -14.97
N ARG A 328 -7.61 -17.90 -14.68
CA ARG A 328 -8.25 -16.78 -15.41
C ARG A 328 -7.88 -15.40 -14.84
N GLY A 329 -7.28 -15.35 -13.66
CA GLY A 329 -6.90 -14.09 -13.02
C GLY A 329 -7.21 -14.08 -11.52
N ARG A 330 -7.27 -12.88 -10.95
CA ARG A 330 -7.72 -12.67 -9.57
C ARG A 330 -9.23 -12.72 -9.54
N GLN A 331 -9.82 -13.28 -8.47
CA GLN A 331 -11.26 -13.42 -8.36
C GLN A 331 -11.72 -13.34 -6.91
N VAL A 332 -12.84 -12.67 -6.64
CA VAL A 332 -13.59 -12.80 -5.40
C VAL A 332 -14.29 -14.16 -5.42
N ALA A 333 -13.83 -15.10 -4.60
CA ALA A 333 -14.40 -16.44 -4.56
C ALA A 333 -15.65 -16.52 -3.68
N ALA A 334 -15.70 -15.73 -2.61
CA ALA A 334 -16.83 -15.74 -1.70
C ALA A 334 -16.98 -14.43 -0.93
N ILE A 335 -18.22 -14.11 -0.59
CA ILE A 335 -18.60 -13.14 0.43
C ILE A 335 -19.34 -13.93 1.51
N GLY A 336 -18.86 -13.86 2.75
CA GLY A 336 -19.42 -14.59 3.88
C GLY A 336 -19.67 -13.68 5.08
N LEU A 337 -20.58 -14.10 5.95
CA LEU A 337 -20.91 -13.43 7.20
C LEU A 337 -20.06 -14.00 8.33
N VAL A 338 -19.59 -13.14 9.23
CA VAL A 338 -18.92 -13.57 10.46
C VAL A 338 -19.97 -13.73 11.55
N GLU A 339 -20.05 -14.91 12.15
CA GLU A 339 -21.05 -15.22 13.16
C GLU A 339 -20.61 -16.38 14.06
N LEU A 340 -21.40 -16.66 15.09
CA LEU A 340 -21.23 -17.84 15.94
C LEU A 340 -22.11 -18.98 15.42
N ASP A 341 -21.54 -20.19 15.35
CA ASP A 341 -22.32 -21.40 15.13
C ASP A 341 -23.10 -21.83 16.39
N GLU A 342 -23.88 -22.90 16.30
CA GLU A 342 -24.68 -23.44 17.42
C GLU A 342 -23.81 -23.88 18.62
N ALA A 343 -22.53 -24.19 18.38
CA ALA A 343 -21.57 -24.56 19.40
C ALA A 343 -20.80 -23.36 19.97
N GLY A 344 -21.09 -22.13 19.50
CA GLY A 344 -20.43 -20.91 19.94
C GLY A 344 -19.06 -20.68 19.29
N HIS A 345 -18.70 -21.41 18.23
CA HIS A 345 -17.47 -21.16 17.49
C HIS A 345 -17.66 -20.06 16.46
N LEU A 346 -16.63 -19.24 16.29
CA LEU A 346 -16.58 -18.24 15.22
C LEU A 346 -16.46 -18.94 13.86
N VAL A 347 -17.41 -18.66 12.97
CA VAL A 347 -17.44 -19.21 11.61
C VAL A 347 -17.64 -18.09 10.58
N VAL A 348 -17.22 -18.35 9.35
CA VAL A 348 -17.58 -17.53 8.18
C VAL A 348 -18.63 -18.28 7.39
N ARG A 349 -19.90 -17.88 7.51
CA ARG A 349 -21.01 -18.50 6.76
C ARG A 349 -21.06 -17.91 5.35
N PRO A 350 -20.85 -18.69 4.28
CA PRO A 350 -20.91 -18.17 2.92
C PRO A 350 -22.29 -17.61 2.59
N ALA A 351 -22.35 -16.39 2.05
CA ALA A 351 -23.58 -15.73 1.64
C ALA A 351 -23.69 -15.63 0.11
N LEU A 352 -22.57 -15.39 -0.57
CA LEU A 352 -22.47 -15.37 -2.02
C LEU A 352 -21.18 -16.08 -2.42
N VAL A 353 -21.24 -17.06 -3.32
CA VAL A 353 -20.08 -17.88 -3.72
C VAL A 353 -19.96 -17.86 -5.23
N GLN A 354 -18.73 -17.69 -5.73
CA GLN A 354 -18.44 -17.75 -7.15
C GLN A 354 -18.58 -19.17 -7.69
N GLY A 355 -19.46 -19.35 -8.67
CA GLY A 355 -19.61 -20.58 -9.44
C GLY A 355 -19.03 -20.50 -10.85
N ILE A 356 -19.24 -21.56 -11.63
CA ILE A 356 -18.81 -21.68 -13.03
C ILE A 356 -19.54 -20.67 -13.93
N ASP A 357 -20.85 -20.50 -13.71
CA ASP A 357 -21.74 -19.65 -14.52
C ASP A 357 -22.00 -18.27 -13.90
N GLY A 358 -21.21 -17.92 -12.88
CA GLY A 358 -21.38 -16.72 -12.08
C GLY A 358 -21.61 -17.02 -10.60
N CYS A 359 -21.74 -15.96 -9.80
CA CYS A 359 -21.98 -16.06 -8.37
C CYS A 359 -23.39 -16.60 -8.07
N LYS A 360 -23.50 -17.31 -6.94
CA LYS A 360 -24.75 -17.93 -6.48
C LYS A 360 -24.94 -17.65 -4.99
N PRO A 361 -26.16 -17.31 -4.56
CA PRO A 361 -26.52 -17.24 -3.15
C PRO A 361 -26.19 -18.53 -2.40
N ALA A 362 -25.77 -18.39 -1.14
CA ALA A 362 -25.48 -19.48 -0.23
C ALA A 362 -26.22 -19.31 1.11
N ALA A 363 -25.91 -20.15 2.11
CA ALA A 363 -26.66 -20.24 3.37
C ALA A 363 -26.79 -18.91 4.14
N GLY A 364 -25.83 -17.99 3.99
CA GLY A 364 -25.82 -16.66 4.61
C GLY A 364 -26.57 -15.57 3.83
N TRP A 365 -27.07 -15.85 2.62
CA TRP A 365 -27.61 -14.83 1.72
C TRP A 365 -28.73 -14.01 2.33
N SER A 366 -29.77 -14.68 2.85
CA SER A 366 -30.94 -14.01 3.43
C SER A 366 -30.59 -13.12 4.63
N ARG A 367 -29.51 -13.44 5.35
CA ARG A 367 -29.03 -12.62 6.47
C ARG A 367 -28.22 -11.43 5.96
N LEU A 368 -27.37 -11.63 4.95
CA LEU A 368 -26.61 -10.56 4.32
C LEU A 368 -27.56 -9.51 3.71
N VAL A 369 -28.58 -9.94 2.97
CA VAL A 369 -29.60 -9.06 2.38
C VAL A 369 -30.28 -8.18 3.44
N LYS A 370 -30.62 -8.75 4.61
CA LYS A 370 -31.16 -8.00 5.76
C LYS A 370 -30.17 -6.97 6.32
N LEU A 371 -28.88 -7.32 6.43
CA LEU A 371 -27.84 -6.40 6.90
C LEU A 371 -27.63 -5.24 5.92
N LEU A 372 -27.80 -5.49 4.62
CA LEU A 372 -27.67 -4.48 3.58
C LEU A 372 -28.88 -3.54 3.48
N GLY A 373 -29.93 -3.77 4.28
CA GLY A 373 -31.16 -2.96 4.23
C GLY A 373 -32.02 -3.19 2.99
N HIS A 374 -31.71 -4.22 2.19
CA HIS A 374 -32.55 -4.68 1.10
C HIS A 374 -33.52 -5.73 1.65
N GLY A 375 -34.82 -5.47 1.65
CA GLY A 375 -35.82 -6.48 1.99
C GLY A 375 -35.84 -7.63 0.96
N PRO A 376 -36.44 -8.79 1.29
CA PRO A 376 -36.50 -9.96 0.41
C PRO A 376 -37.50 -9.83 -0.76
N ASP A 377 -37.55 -8.67 -1.43
CA ASP A 377 -38.41 -8.43 -2.60
C ASP A 377 -37.58 -7.95 -3.80
N ARG A 378 -36.91 -8.89 -4.47
CA ARG A 378 -36.62 -8.85 -5.92
C ARG A 378 -36.63 -10.26 -6.50
#